data_AF-A0A843VAB8-F1
#
_entry.id   AF-A0A843VAB8-F1
#
_cell.length_a   1.000
_cell.length_b   1.000
_cell.length_c   1.000
_cell.angle_alpha   90.00
_cell.angle_beta   90.00
_cell.angle_gamma   90.00
#
_symmetry.space_group_name_H-M   'P 1'
#
loop_
_entity.id
_entity.type
_entity.pdbx_description
1 polymer ?
#
loop_
_entity_poly.entity_id
_entity_poly.type
_entity_poly.pdbx_seq_one_letter_code
_entity_poly.pdbx_strand_id
1 'polypeptide(L)' 'KHNEINKRNKSLYKYYHCAGTKSFEDIRLEEFKINGSTLDRGDLFLKTRVKKNGLPVNEDTAAVIVHLEEET' A
#
# COMPACT_ATOMS: atom_id res chain seq x y z
N LYS A 1 -23.31 -10.38 7.54
CA LYS A 1 -22.26 -11.18 8.21
C LYS A 1 -20.85 -10.93 7.64
N HIS A 2 -20.62 -11.06 6.33
CA HIS A 2 -19.29 -10.85 5.73
C HIS A 2 -18.67 -9.46 5.97
N ASN A 3 -19.47 -8.38 5.94
CA ASN A 3 -18.97 -7.01 6.15
C ASN A 3 -18.32 -6.81 7.53
N GLU A 4 -18.94 -7.31 8.61
CA GLU A 4 -18.43 -7.15 9.97
C GLU A 4 -17.16 -7.98 10.23
N ILE A 5 -17.05 -9.16 9.59
CA ILE A 5 -15.83 -9.97 9.63
C ILE A 5 -14.69 -9.26 8.90
N ASN A 6 -14.96 -8.71 7.71
CA ASN A 6 -13.97 -7.95 6.94
C ASN A 6 -13.50 -6.70 7.68
N LYS A 7 -14.41 -5.96 8.33
CA LYS A 7 -14.06 -4.81 9.18
C LYS A 7 -13.18 -5.22 10.36
N ARG A 8 -13.54 -6.30 11.07
CA ARG A 8 -12.73 -6.82 12.19
C ARG A 8 -11.35 -7.26 11.73
N ASN A 9 -11.26 -8.03 10.65
CA ASN A 9 -9.97 -8.46 10.12
C ASN A 9 -9.12 -7.27 9.68
N LYS A 10 -9.74 -6.27 9.04
CA LYS A 10 -9.08 -5.02 8.66
C LYS A 10 -8.57 -4.26 9.89
N SER A 11 -9.30 -4.28 11.01
CA SER A 11 -8.88 -3.63 12.26
C SER A 11 -7.63 -4.24 12.89
N LEU A 12 -7.32 -5.50 12.56
CA LEU A 12 -6.12 -6.20 13.04
C LEU A 12 -4.85 -5.85 12.22
N TYR A 13 -4.99 -5.17 11.08
CA TYR A 13 -3.85 -4.82 10.24
C TYR A 13 -3.10 -3.64 10.83
N LYS A 14 -1.80 -3.83 11.09
CA LYS A 14 -0.89 -2.74 11.49
C LYS A 14 -0.63 -1.76 10.35
N TYR A 15 -0.39 -2.28 9.15
CA TYR A 15 -0.10 -1.48 7.95
C TYR A 15 -1.26 -1.56 6.96
N TYR A 16 -2.20 -0.62 7.08
CA TYR A 16 -3.31 -0.51 6.15
C TYR A 16 -2.82 -0.19 4.73
N HIS A 17 -3.68 -0.40 3.73
CA HIS A 17 -3.43 0.01 2.35
C HIS A 17 -4.70 0.59 1.73
N CYS A 18 -4.52 1.37 0.67
CA CYS A 18 -5.54 2.05 -0.10
C CYS A 18 -5.79 1.41 -1.48
N ALA A 19 -5.26 0.21 -1.73
CA ALA A 19 -5.42 -0.54 -2.99
C ALA A 19 -6.87 -0.97 -3.31
N GLY A 20 -7.79 -0.87 -2.35
CA GLY A 20 -9.19 -1.23 -2.54
C GLY A 20 -9.35 -2.73 -2.79
N THR A 21 -9.99 -3.09 -3.91
CA THR A 21 -10.21 -4.49 -4.31
C THR A 21 -9.13 -5.02 -5.25
N LYS A 22 -8.18 -4.19 -5.68
CA LYS A 22 -7.11 -4.63 -6.58
C LYS A 22 -6.09 -5.47 -5.83
N SER A 23 -5.62 -6.54 -6.46
CA SER A 23 -4.46 -7.28 -5.95
C SER A 23 -3.18 -6.47 -6.16
N PHE A 24 -2.13 -6.81 -5.43
CA PHE A 24 -0.83 -6.16 -5.58
C PHE A 24 -0.14 -6.54 -6.89
N GLU A 25 -0.41 -7.75 -7.38
CA GLU A 25 0.03 -8.25 -8.68
C GLU A 25 -0.61 -7.45 -9.82
N ASP A 26 -1.91 -7.14 -9.71
CA ASP A 26 -2.60 -6.29 -10.69
C ASP A 26 -1.99 -4.88 -10.71
N ILE A 27 -1.70 -4.31 -9.54
CA ILE A 27 -1.06 -2.99 -9.43
C ILE A 27 0.33 -3.01 -10.07
N ARG A 28 1.13 -4.06 -9.85
CA ARG A 28 2.43 -4.22 -10.50
C ARG A 28 2.32 -4.34 -12.01
N LEU A 29 1.35 -5.12 -12.49
CA LEU A 29 1.12 -5.30 -13.92
C LEU A 29 0.65 -4.01 -14.59
N GLU A 30 -0.25 -3.26 -13.95
CA GLU A 30 -0.69 -1.95 -14.42
C GLU A 30 0.48 -0.98 -14.52
N GLU A 31 1.34 -0.91 -13.50
CA GLU A 31 2.51 -0.05 -13.53
C GLU A 31 3.53 -0.47 -14.57
N PHE A 32 3.76 -1.77 -14.75
CA PHE A 32 4.61 -2.25 -15.83
C PHE A 32 4.06 -1.86 -17.21
N LYS A 33 2.74 -1.90 -17.41
CA LYS A 33 2.12 -1.48 -18.68
C LYS A 33 2.22 0.02 -18.93
N ILE A 34 2.23 0.84 -17.88
CA ILE A 34 2.28 2.31 -17.99
C ILE A 34 3.72 2.80 -18.10
N ASN A 35 4.60 2.32 -17.22
CA ASN A 35 5.96 2.83 -17.02
C ASN A 35 7.06 1.88 -17.53
N GLY A 36 6.70 0.70 -18.04
CA GLY A 36 7.65 -0.31 -18.51
C GLY A 36 8.50 -0.97 -17.41
N SER A 37 8.28 -0.61 -16.15
CA SER A 37 9.09 -1.05 -15.01
C SER A 37 8.22 -1.68 -13.94
N THR A 38 8.67 -2.80 -13.38
CA THR A 38 7.98 -3.49 -12.28
C THR A 38 8.29 -2.78 -10.98
N LEU A 39 7.26 -2.45 -10.21
CA LEU A 39 7.46 -1.94 -8.84
C LEU A 39 8.16 -3.00 -8.00
N ASP A 40 9.21 -2.58 -7.31
CA ASP A 40 9.85 -3.40 -6.31
C ASP A 40 8.94 -3.57 -5.06
N ARG A 41 9.50 -3.97 -3.92
CA ARG A 41 8.70 -4.10 -2.69
C ARG A 41 8.48 -2.77 -1.99
N GLY A 42 9.47 -1.87 -2.01
CA GLY A 42 9.40 -0.54 -1.38
C GLY A 42 8.44 0.36 -2.14
N ASP A 43 8.60 0.46 -3.45
CA ASP A 43 7.73 1.27 -4.32
C ASP A 43 6.28 0.82 -4.27
N LEU A 44 6.05 -0.50 -4.28
CA LEU A 44 4.71 -1.06 -4.11
C LEU A 44 4.15 -0.73 -2.73
N PHE A 45 4.97 -0.75 -1.68
CA PHE A 45 4.56 -0.36 -0.34
C PHE A 45 4.15 1.12 -0.29
N LEU A 46 4.97 2.01 -0.84
CA LEU A 46 4.69 3.45 -0.94
C LEU A 46 3.39 3.69 -1.71
N LYS A 47 3.29 3.14 -2.93
CA LYS A 47 2.15 3.36 -3.83
C LYS A 47 0.82 2.87 -3.23
N THR A 48 0.84 1.77 -2.47
CA THR A 48 -0.37 1.20 -1.88
C THR A 48 -0.75 1.81 -0.53
N ARG A 49 0.15 2.54 0.14
CA ARG A 49 -0.08 3.04 1.50
C ARG A 49 0.05 4.55 1.67
N VAL A 50 0.41 5.25 0.59
CA VAL A 50 0.33 6.71 0.45
C VAL A 50 -0.99 7.07 -0.22
N LYS A 51 -1.73 8.01 0.37
CA LYS A 51 -2.98 8.54 -0.18
C LYS A 51 -2.69 9.51 -1.33
N LYS A 52 -3.72 9.88 -2.10
CA LYS A 52 -3.61 10.86 -3.21
C LYS A 52 -3.06 12.23 -2.77
N ASN A 53 -3.21 12.60 -1.50
CA ASN A 53 -2.65 13.83 -0.94
C ASN A 53 -1.18 13.70 -0.49
N GLY A 54 -0.51 12.59 -0.79
CA GLY A 54 0.86 12.33 -0.39
C GLY A 54 1.04 11.88 1.06
N LEU A 55 -0.04 11.80 1.85
CA LEU A 55 0.06 11.42 3.26
C LEU A 55 -0.05 9.90 3.45
N PRO A 56 0.67 9.32 4.41
CA PRO A 56 0.51 7.94 4.83
C PRO A 56 -0.92 7.62 5.26
N VAL A 57 -1.30 6.35 5.15
CA VAL A 57 -2.62 5.90 5.57
C VAL A 57 -2.82 5.98 7.09
N ASN A 58 -1.77 5.67 7.87
CA ASN A 58 -1.70 5.76 9.32
C ASN A 58 -0.24 6.03 9.80
N GLU A 59 -0.07 6.26 11.10
CA GLU A 59 1.22 6.56 11.74
C GLU A 59 2.22 5.41 11.63
N ASP A 60 1.79 4.16 11.82
CA ASP A 60 2.66 2.99 11.65
C ASP A 60 3.25 2.90 10.24
N THR A 61 2.45 3.22 9.22
CA THR A 61 2.91 3.28 7.83
C THR A 61 3.89 4.43 7.65
N ALA A 62 3.62 5.59 8.26
CA ALA A 62 4.52 6.74 8.17
C ALA A 62 5.94 6.38 8.65
N ALA A 63 6.06 5.65 9.77
CA ALA A 63 7.35 5.21 10.28
C ALA A 63 8.10 4.29 9.30
N VAL A 64 7.38 3.37 8.62
CA VAL A 64 7.99 2.50 7.60
C VAL A 64 8.41 3.30 6.36
N ILE A 65 7.62 4.29 5.95
CA ILE A 65 7.95 5.16 4.81
C ILE A 65 9.23 5.94 5.09
N VAL A 66 9.35 6.55 6.27
CA VAL A 66 10.57 7.27 6.68
C VAL A 66 11.78 6.34 6.60
N HIS A 67 11.66 5.13 7.12
CA HIS A 67 12.77 4.16 7.07
C HIS A 67 13.13 3.77 5.62
N LEU A 68 12.14 3.60 4.74
CA LEU A 68 12.38 3.31 3.32
C LEU A 68 13.08 4.46 2.60
N GLU A 69 12.74 5.70 2.92
CA GLU A 69 13.37 6.90 2.34
C GLU A 69 14.80 7.12 2.85
N GLU A 70 15.10 6.72 4.09
CA GLU A 70 16.44 6.80 4.67
C GLU A 70 17.42 5.74 4.14
N GLU A 71 16.92 4.60 3.63
CA GLU A 71 17.74 3.50 3.10
C GLU A 71 18.05 3.61 1.60
N THR A 72 17.45 4.56 0.89
CA THR A 72 17.62 4.81 -0.57
C THR A 72 18.55 5.98 -0.87
#